data_AF-A0A8T1WMF1-F1
#
_entry.id   AF-A0A8T1WMF1-F1
#
_cell.length_a   1.000
_cell.length_b   1.000
_cell.length_c   1.000
_cell.angle_alpha   90.00
_cell.angle_beta   90.00
_cell.angle_gamma   90.00
#
_symmetry.space_group_name_H-M   'P 1'
#
loop_
_entity.id
_entity.type
_entity.pdbx_description
1 polymer ?
#
loop_
_entity_poly.entity_id
_entity_poly.type
_entity_poly.pdbx_seq_one_letter_code
_entity_poly.pdbx_strand_id
1 'polypeptide(L)'
;MTADVSRLLVLGSDVDRNQTVIAKLRELCGDTEADLGSSKSDVSMLNLQTKYYRAPVEVHAHQVHDNAPVSALAHEFQEYEAVVCVADASQRESFLQVRRLAQKIVDIIPYDVCLLVAGSSSVKTEENVQQMESWCQENGFEFIDLDNKNQMTSDDSVIDEKHGMERVLEALHCNMWKSMEMAPPSAMKPTPVETETIAKTEEGKQEETKDKTPEENEDKTTVAKEDKTSVNEEQERADDSRLQALLQALEIAGTPGDNASESEDGDDDIDMSEFSALISEVQNVRDQGQSLTDEQRRERAAEVAMKLWSFLGAEDDEDSASDTN
;
A
#
# COMPACT_ATOMS: atom_id res chain seq x y z
N MET A 1 -9.49 29.54 -15.56
CA MET A 1 -8.29 29.17 -14.80
C MET A 1 -7.36 28.46 -15.76
N THR A 2 -6.04 28.61 -15.63
CA THR A 2 -5.12 27.54 -16.06
C THR A 2 -5.35 26.35 -15.15
N ALA A 3 -5.31 25.12 -15.66
CA ALA A 3 -5.15 23.97 -14.78
C ALA A 3 -3.75 24.04 -14.17
N ASP A 4 -3.63 23.72 -12.88
CA ASP A 4 -2.32 23.67 -12.24
C ASP A 4 -1.56 22.44 -12.73
N VAL A 5 -0.33 22.65 -13.18
CA VAL A 5 0.46 21.64 -13.89
C VAL A 5 1.34 20.90 -12.89
N SER A 6 1.20 19.57 -12.85
CA SER A 6 2.01 18.72 -11.98
C SER A 6 3.23 18.14 -12.67
N ARG A 7 4.34 18.01 -11.93
CA ARG A 7 5.64 17.65 -12.52
C ARG A 7 6.48 16.68 -11.69
N LEU A 8 7.02 15.69 -12.37
CA LEU A 8 7.95 14.67 -11.86
C LEU A 8 9.35 14.91 -12.44
N LEU A 9 10.36 15.04 -11.57
CA LEU A 9 11.76 15.16 -11.98
C LEU A 9 12.43 13.79 -12.01
N VAL A 10 12.96 13.38 -13.16
CA VAL A 10 13.73 12.13 -13.30
C VAL A 10 15.20 12.46 -13.57
N LEU A 11 16.09 11.97 -12.72
CA LEU A 11 17.53 12.25 -12.75
C LEU A 11 18.32 10.95 -12.90
N GLY A 12 19.33 10.91 -13.77
CA GLY A 12 20.24 9.76 -13.86
C GLY A 12 21.41 9.99 -14.80
N SER A 13 22.45 9.18 -14.73
CA SER A 13 23.64 9.33 -15.59
C SER A 13 23.42 8.81 -17.02
N ASP A 14 22.39 8.00 -17.24
CA ASP A 14 22.14 7.23 -18.46
C ASP A 14 20.73 7.54 -18.99
N VAL A 15 20.65 8.03 -20.22
CA VAL A 15 19.38 8.48 -20.82
C VAL A 15 18.47 7.31 -21.17
N ASP A 16 19.03 6.19 -21.63
CA ASP A 16 18.26 5.02 -22.05
C ASP A 16 17.65 4.32 -20.82
N ARG A 17 18.36 4.31 -19.69
CA ARG A 17 17.81 3.87 -18.40
C ARG A 17 16.70 4.78 -17.89
N ASN A 18 16.90 6.11 -17.93
CA ASN A 18 15.85 7.06 -17.54
C ASN A 18 14.57 6.85 -18.38
N GLN A 19 14.71 6.73 -19.70
CA GLN A 19 13.58 6.44 -20.59
C GLN A 19 12.98 5.05 -20.37
N THR A 20 13.77 4.04 -20.00
CA THR A 20 13.26 2.70 -19.65
C THR A 20 12.38 2.74 -18.40
N VAL A 21 12.76 3.50 -17.35
CA VAL A 21 11.93 3.68 -16.14
C VAL A 21 10.62 4.41 -16.48
N ILE A 22 10.69 5.47 -17.28
CA ILE A 22 9.52 6.26 -17.70
C ILE A 22 8.58 5.44 -18.58
N ALA A 23 9.11 4.64 -19.51
CA ALA A 23 8.32 3.75 -20.36
C ALA A 23 7.56 2.70 -19.52
N LYS A 24 8.22 2.08 -18.52
CA LYS A 24 7.55 1.13 -17.61
C LYS A 24 6.47 1.81 -16.75
N LEU A 25 6.69 3.03 -16.26
CA LEU A 25 5.65 3.77 -15.54
C LEU A 25 4.43 4.05 -16.43
N ARG A 26 4.65 4.48 -17.67
CA ARG A 26 3.57 4.70 -18.65
C ARG A 26 2.84 3.41 -19.02
N GLU A 27 3.55 2.29 -19.18
CA GLU A 27 2.95 0.97 -19.39
C GLU A 27 2.01 0.57 -18.23
N LEU A 28 2.44 0.77 -16.98
CA LEU A 28 1.64 0.49 -15.79
C LEU A 28 0.45 1.47 -15.62
N CYS A 29 0.53 2.70 -16.14
CA CYS A 29 -0.62 3.62 -16.23
C CYS A 29 -1.59 3.31 -17.38
N GLY A 30 -1.25 2.38 -18.28
CA GLY A 30 -2.03 2.08 -19.48
C GLY A 30 -1.84 3.07 -20.63
N ASP A 31 -0.82 3.92 -20.58
CA ASP A 31 -0.45 4.91 -21.61
C ASP A 31 0.30 4.27 -22.81
N THR A 32 -0.12 3.07 -23.21
CA THR A 32 0.56 2.18 -24.16
C THR A 32 0.58 2.71 -25.59
N GLU A 33 -0.43 3.50 -26.00
CA GLU A 33 -0.53 4.10 -27.34
C GLU A 33 -0.78 5.62 -27.30
N ALA A 34 0.17 6.38 -26.74
CA ALA A 34 0.25 7.82 -27.00
C ALA A 34 1.11 8.11 -28.24
N ASP A 35 0.48 7.99 -29.41
CA ASP A 35 0.79 8.53 -30.75
C ASP A 35 2.25 8.47 -31.26
N LEU A 36 2.44 7.87 -32.46
CA LEU A 36 3.68 7.98 -33.26
C LEU A 36 3.78 9.36 -33.97
N GLY A 37 3.23 10.39 -33.34
CA GLY A 37 2.85 11.70 -33.88
C GLY A 37 3.85 12.83 -33.65
N SER A 38 5.14 12.60 -33.94
CA SER A 38 6.14 13.64 -34.26
C SER A 38 6.10 14.97 -33.44
N SER A 39 6.77 14.99 -32.28
CA SER A 39 7.55 16.20 -31.92
C SER A 39 8.79 15.84 -31.09
N LYS A 40 9.84 16.66 -31.19
CA LYS A 40 10.91 16.68 -30.19
C LYS A 40 10.44 17.52 -29.01
N SER A 41 9.92 16.85 -27.99
CA SER A 41 9.73 17.42 -26.65
C SER A 41 10.35 16.42 -25.66
N ASP A 42 11.21 16.91 -24.77
CA ASP A 42 11.89 16.07 -23.75
C ASP A 42 10.96 15.79 -22.54
N VAL A 43 9.65 15.84 -22.78
CA VAL A 43 8.57 15.78 -21.79
C VAL A 43 7.70 14.57 -22.11
N SER A 44 7.68 13.58 -21.20
CA SER A 44 6.69 12.50 -21.26
C SER A 44 5.50 12.86 -20.37
N MET A 45 4.28 12.55 -20.83
CA MET A 45 3.10 12.64 -19.97
C MET A 45 2.84 11.28 -19.30
N LEU A 46 2.46 11.31 -18.03
CA LEU A 46 2.09 10.14 -17.23
C LEU A 46 0.70 10.36 -16.64
N ASN A 47 -0.28 9.53 -17.02
CA ASN A 47 -1.66 9.66 -16.57
C ASN A 47 -1.91 8.81 -15.32
N LEU A 48 -1.50 9.32 -14.15
CA LEU A 48 -1.74 8.64 -12.88
C LEU A 48 -3.25 8.49 -12.65
N GLN A 49 -3.70 7.27 -12.33
CA GLN A 49 -5.10 6.95 -12.05
C GLN A 49 -5.19 6.05 -10.81
N THR A 50 -5.96 6.49 -9.82
CA THR A 50 -6.34 5.67 -8.65
C THR A 50 -7.84 5.38 -8.65
N LYS A 51 -8.35 4.73 -7.59
CA LYS A 51 -9.79 4.62 -7.34
C LYS A 51 -10.44 5.97 -6.97
N TYR A 52 -9.65 6.98 -6.62
CA TYR A 52 -10.10 8.25 -6.05
C TYR A 52 -9.87 9.45 -6.97
N TYR A 53 -8.87 9.41 -7.86
CA TYR A 53 -8.49 10.55 -8.69
C TYR A 53 -7.79 10.17 -10.00
N ARG A 54 -7.66 11.16 -10.89
CA ARG A 54 -6.73 11.18 -12.04
C ARG A 54 -5.79 12.39 -11.93
N ALA A 55 -4.53 12.24 -12.29
CA ALA A 55 -3.58 13.37 -12.35
C ALA A 55 -2.68 13.21 -13.58
N PRO A 56 -2.77 14.08 -14.60
CA PRO A 56 -1.77 14.16 -15.67
C PRO A 56 -0.50 14.83 -15.12
N VAL A 57 0.64 14.16 -15.23
CA VAL A 57 1.94 14.63 -14.73
C VAL A 57 2.94 14.77 -15.87
N GLU A 58 3.60 15.92 -15.97
CA GLU A 58 4.74 16.14 -16.87
C GLU A 58 6.00 15.52 -16.27
N VAL A 59 6.62 14.58 -16.99
CA VAL A 59 7.83 13.87 -16.55
C VAL A 59 9.03 14.41 -17.31
N HIS A 60 9.94 15.07 -16.60
CA HIS A 60 11.13 15.71 -17.15
C HIS A 60 12.39 14.90 -16.82
N ALA A 61 12.95 14.26 -17.84
CA ALA A 61 14.16 13.44 -17.72
C ALA A 61 15.42 14.26 -17.99
N HIS A 62 16.31 14.39 -17.01
CA HIS A 62 17.59 15.06 -17.16
C HIS A 62 18.76 14.09 -16.94
N GLN A 63 19.70 14.09 -17.88
CA GLN A 63 20.99 13.43 -17.67
C GLN A 63 21.83 14.23 -16.67
N VAL A 64 22.50 13.55 -15.74
CA VAL A 64 23.33 14.17 -14.69
C VAL A 64 24.76 13.62 -14.76
N HIS A 65 25.74 14.52 -14.80
CA HIS A 65 27.16 14.20 -14.72
C HIS A 65 27.89 15.11 -13.72
N ASP A 66 28.81 14.53 -12.95
CA ASP A 66 29.46 15.12 -11.77
C ASP A 66 28.54 16.00 -10.92
N ASN A 67 27.35 15.47 -10.61
CA ASN A 67 26.36 16.10 -9.75
C ASN A 67 25.81 17.45 -10.29
N ALA A 68 25.87 17.64 -11.62
CA ALA A 68 25.22 18.72 -12.35
C ALA A 68 24.39 18.17 -13.52
N PRO A 69 23.22 18.76 -13.84
CA PRO A 69 22.45 18.35 -15.01
C PRO A 69 23.19 18.78 -16.29
N VAL A 70 23.23 17.90 -17.28
CA VAL A 70 23.98 18.10 -18.55
C VAL A 70 23.29 19.14 -19.44
N SER A 71 21.97 19.18 -19.40
CA SER A 71 21.14 20.27 -19.91
C SER A 71 20.68 21.17 -18.77
N ALA A 72 20.27 22.41 -19.09
CA ALA A 72 19.53 23.20 -18.12
C ALA A 72 18.21 22.49 -17.75
N LEU A 73 17.81 22.57 -16.48
CA LEU A 73 16.49 22.09 -16.05
C LEU A 73 15.40 22.91 -16.75
N ALA A 74 14.29 22.27 -17.10
CA ALA A 74 13.16 22.96 -17.74
C ALA A 74 12.46 23.95 -16.80
N HIS A 75 12.53 23.70 -15.49
CA HIS A 75 11.80 24.41 -14.43
C HIS A 75 12.65 24.58 -13.15
N GLU A 76 12.21 25.46 -12.25
CA GLU A 76 12.79 25.55 -10.90
C GLU A 76 12.35 24.35 -10.02
N PHE A 77 13.13 24.00 -8.99
CA PHE A 77 12.83 22.83 -8.13
C PHE A 77 11.43 22.93 -7.49
N GLN A 78 11.03 24.13 -7.11
CA GLN A 78 9.71 24.49 -6.55
C GLN A 78 8.52 24.14 -7.46
N GLU A 79 8.75 23.97 -8.77
CA GLU A 79 7.69 23.62 -9.72
C GLU A 79 7.45 22.10 -9.79
N TYR A 80 8.40 21.28 -9.35
CA TYR A 80 8.26 19.84 -9.24
C TYR A 80 7.57 19.44 -7.91
N GLU A 81 7.07 18.21 -7.84
CA GLU A 81 6.37 17.66 -6.65
C GLU A 81 6.93 16.31 -6.19
N ALA A 82 7.81 15.71 -6.99
CA ALA A 82 8.46 14.43 -6.70
C ALA A 82 9.78 14.33 -7.48
N VAL A 83 10.72 13.55 -6.95
CA VAL A 83 11.99 13.26 -7.62
C VAL A 83 12.29 11.76 -7.64
N VAL A 84 12.68 11.25 -8.81
CA VAL A 84 13.12 9.86 -9.01
C VAL A 84 14.54 9.88 -9.56
N CYS A 85 15.49 9.41 -8.76
CA CYS A 85 16.86 9.19 -9.19
C CYS A 85 17.01 7.76 -9.73
N VAL A 86 17.63 7.60 -10.89
CA VAL A 86 17.84 6.32 -11.57
C VAL A 86 19.33 5.98 -11.57
N ALA A 87 19.67 4.82 -11.02
CA ALA A 87 21.04 4.33 -10.90
C ALA A 87 21.24 2.92 -11.48
N ASP A 88 22.49 2.48 -11.51
CA ASP A 88 22.90 1.12 -11.82
C ASP A 88 23.70 0.54 -10.65
N ALA A 89 23.15 -0.44 -9.95
CA ALA A 89 23.88 -1.12 -8.87
C ALA A 89 25.11 -1.89 -9.41
N SER A 90 25.11 -2.20 -10.72
CA SER A 90 26.25 -2.79 -11.45
C SER A 90 27.35 -1.77 -11.76
N GLN A 91 27.05 -0.47 -11.72
CA GLN A 91 27.98 0.63 -12.02
C GLN A 91 27.83 1.74 -10.97
N ARG A 92 28.48 1.55 -9.82
CA ARG A 92 28.57 2.50 -8.69
C ARG A 92 28.68 3.98 -9.11
N GLU A 93 29.45 4.26 -10.16
CA GLU A 93 29.67 5.61 -10.67
C GLU A 93 28.34 6.31 -11.02
N SER A 94 27.36 5.62 -11.60
CA SER A 94 26.04 6.19 -11.94
C SER A 94 25.37 6.91 -10.75
N PHE A 95 25.45 6.30 -9.56
CA PHE A 95 24.97 6.87 -8.30
C PHE A 95 25.86 8.03 -7.81
N LEU A 96 27.19 7.91 -7.90
CA LEU A 96 28.12 8.98 -7.55
C LEU A 96 27.96 10.25 -8.40
N GLN A 97 27.48 10.10 -9.64
CA GLN A 97 27.21 11.17 -10.59
C GLN A 97 25.92 11.95 -10.27
N VAL A 98 24.95 11.38 -9.52
CA VAL A 98 23.66 12.02 -9.20
C VAL A 98 23.47 12.42 -7.73
N ARG A 99 24.03 11.65 -6.78
CA ARG A 99 23.65 11.72 -5.36
C ARG A 99 23.76 13.10 -4.68
N ARG A 100 24.77 13.93 -4.98
CA ARG A 100 24.88 15.26 -4.36
C ARG A 100 23.91 16.27 -4.97
N LEU A 101 23.48 16.06 -6.22
CA LEU A 101 22.40 16.85 -6.80
C LEU A 101 21.07 16.47 -6.15
N ALA A 102 20.82 15.16 -6.00
CA ALA A 102 19.64 14.62 -5.33
C ALA A 102 19.52 15.11 -3.88
N GLN A 103 20.59 14.98 -3.08
CA GLN A 103 20.68 15.52 -1.71
C GLN A 103 20.38 17.02 -1.68
N LYS A 104 21.10 17.81 -2.50
CA LYS A 104 20.91 19.27 -2.57
C LYS A 104 19.47 19.67 -2.95
N ILE A 105 18.77 18.87 -3.75
CA ILE A 105 17.38 19.15 -4.11
C ILE A 105 16.48 18.97 -2.88
N VAL A 106 16.63 17.87 -2.13
CA VAL A 106 15.84 17.60 -0.92
C VAL A 106 16.18 18.57 0.23
N ASP A 107 17.45 18.98 0.36
CA ASP A 107 17.90 20.05 1.27
C ASP A 107 17.21 21.40 1.01
N ILE A 108 16.71 21.64 -0.21
CA ILE A 108 16.03 22.88 -0.62
C ILE A 108 14.51 22.72 -0.63
N ILE A 109 13.99 21.58 -1.12
CA ILE A 109 12.57 21.24 -1.21
C ILE A 109 12.35 19.80 -0.71
N PRO A 110 11.76 19.61 0.48
CA PRO A 110 11.33 18.29 0.92
C PRO A 110 10.06 17.89 0.15
N TYR A 111 10.20 17.09 -0.91
CA TYR A 111 9.05 16.45 -1.55
C TYR A 111 8.59 15.23 -0.75
N ASP A 112 7.28 14.97 -0.72
CA ASP A 112 6.72 13.77 -0.10
C ASP A 112 7.14 12.47 -0.81
N VAL A 113 7.61 12.55 -2.07
CA VAL A 113 8.12 11.42 -2.86
C VAL A 113 9.54 11.70 -3.37
N CYS A 114 10.52 11.12 -2.69
CA CYS A 114 11.94 11.12 -3.06
C CYS A 114 12.43 9.67 -3.21
N LEU A 115 12.63 9.19 -4.45
CA LEU A 115 12.95 7.79 -4.73
C LEU A 115 14.33 7.64 -5.38
N LEU A 116 15.08 6.60 -5.00
CA LEU A 116 16.26 6.11 -5.72
C LEU A 116 15.97 4.71 -6.25
N VAL A 117 15.83 4.58 -7.56
CA VAL A 117 15.57 3.31 -8.25
C VAL A 117 16.85 2.76 -8.87
N ALA A 118 17.14 1.48 -8.66
CA ALA A 118 18.32 0.82 -9.22
C ALA A 118 18.01 -0.61 -9.69
N GLY A 119 18.70 -1.08 -10.73
CA GLY A 119 18.64 -2.49 -11.15
C GLY A 119 19.82 -3.30 -10.58
N SER A 120 19.54 -4.37 -9.84
CA SER A 120 20.49 -5.27 -9.17
C SER A 120 20.80 -6.56 -9.96
N SER A 121 20.90 -6.49 -11.30
CA SER A 121 21.05 -7.62 -12.23
C SER A 121 22.17 -8.68 -11.98
N SER A 122 22.94 -8.59 -10.89
CA SER A 122 23.88 -9.64 -10.45
C SER A 122 24.15 -9.57 -8.94
N VAL A 123 24.41 -10.74 -8.33
CA VAL A 123 24.89 -10.92 -6.94
C VAL A 123 26.10 -10.03 -6.59
N LYS A 124 26.91 -9.65 -7.60
CA LYS A 124 28.06 -8.73 -7.43
C LYS A 124 27.69 -7.28 -7.08
N THR A 125 26.40 -6.96 -6.95
CA THR A 125 25.92 -5.59 -6.69
C THR A 125 25.58 -5.30 -5.23
N GLU A 126 25.56 -6.32 -4.36
CA GLU A 126 25.15 -6.23 -2.95
C GLU A 126 25.82 -5.09 -2.17
N GLU A 127 27.14 -4.94 -2.24
CA GLU A 127 27.89 -3.87 -1.56
C GLU A 127 27.50 -2.46 -2.07
N ASN A 128 27.10 -2.33 -3.34
CA ASN A 128 26.61 -1.07 -3.88
C ASN A 128 25.15 -0.81 -3.48
N VAL A 129 24.31 -1.85 -3.43
CA VAL A 129 22.91 -1.76 -2.96
C VAL A 129 22.87 -1.29 -1.51
N GLN A 130 23.60 -1.95 -0.60
CA GLN A 130 23.69 -1.57 0.82
C GLN A 130 24.15 -0.11 1.01
N GLN A 131 25.05 0.39 0.16
CA GLN A 131 25.52 1.77 0.20
C GLN A 131 24.58 2.79 -0.46
N MET A 132 23.68 2.35 -1.36
CA MET A 132 22.57 3.17 -1.84
C MET A 132 21.45 3.23 -0.80
N GLU A 133 21.09 2.11 -0.18
CA GLU A 133 20.10 2.00 0.91
C GLU A 133 20.48 2.85 2.12
N SER A 134 21.72 2.71 2.62
CA SER A 134 22.25 3.50 3.74
C SER A 134 22.25 5.00 3.42
N TRP A 135 22.63 5.39 2.20
CA TRP A 135 22.56 6.80 1.79
C TRP A 135 21.11 7.29 1.69
N CYS A 136 20.18 6.48 1.18
CA CYS A 136 18.77 6.81 1.11
C CYS A 136 18.17 7.11 2.48
N GLN A 137 18.42 6.23 3.46
CA GLN A 137 18.00 6.40 4.86
C GLN A 137 18.57 7.69 5.47
N GLU A 138 19.84 8.01 5.21
CA GLU A 138 20.48 9.25 5.67
C GLU A 138 19.95 10.54 5.02
N ASN A 139 19.36 10.46 3.81
CA ASN A 139 19.06 11.63 2.96
C ASN A 139 17.56 11.79 2.66
N GLY A 140 16.68 11.01 3.30
CA GLY A 140 15.22 11.10 3.12
C GLY A 140 14.72 10.54 1.79
N PHE A 141 15.43 9.58 1.19
CA PHE A 141 14.98 8.85 0.00
C PHE A 141 14.48 7.45 0.36
N GLU A 142 13.53 6.93 -0.41
CA GLU A 142 13.21 5.50 -0.44
C GLU A 142 14.08 4.82 -1.51
N PHE A 143 14.75 3.72 -1.17
CA PHE A 143 15.46 2.88 -2.14
C PHE A 143 14.53 1.80 -2.69
N ILE A 144 14.48 1.66 -4.02
CA ILE A 144 13.66 0.64 -4.69
C ILE A 144 14.52 -0.13 -5.70
N ASP A 145 14.72 -1.42 -5.43
CA ASP A 145 15.33 -2.34 -6.38
C ASP A 145 14.31 -2.76 -7.46
N LEU A 146 14.66 -2.50 -8.72
CA LEU A 146 13.87 -2.78 -9.91
C LEU A 146 13.99 -4.23 -10.42
N ASP A 147 15.02 -4.96 -9.99
CA ASP A 147 15.26 -6.36 -10.34
C ASP A 147 14.88 -7.33 -9.19
N ASN A 148 14.62 -6.82 -7.97
CA ASN A 148 14.14 -7.63 -6.85
C ASN A 148 12.70 -8.15 -7.07
N LYS A 149 12.62 -9.35 -7.63
CA LYS A 149 11.41 -10.18 -7.75
C LYS A 149 11.29 -11.21 -6.61
N ASN A 150 12.05 -11.00 -5.53
CA ASN A 150 12.56 -12.10 -4.71
C ASN A 150 12.44 -11.87 -3.20
N GLN A 151 11.58 -10.95 -2.77
CA GLN A 151 10.68 -11.34 -1.69
C GLN A 151 9.73 -12.39 -2.26
N MET A 152 9.98 -13.66 -1.94
CA MET A 152 8.83 -14.54 -1.72
C MET A 152 7.98 -13.85 -0.65
N THR A 153 6.69 -13.69 -0.88
CA THR A 153 5.78 -13.51 0.25
C THR A 153 6.04 -14.65 1.22
N SER A 154 6.38 -14.33 2.46
CA SER A 154 6.30 -15.32 3.52
C SER A 154 4.83 -15.76 3.56
N ASP A 155 4.52 -17.04 3.74
CA ASP A 155 3.11 -17.52 3.80
C ASP A 155 2.36 -17.05 5.08
N ASP A 156 2.98 -16.09 5.78
CA ASP A 156 2.62 -15.40 7.01
C ASP A 156 2.48 -13.86 6.81
N SER A 157 2.93 -13.31 5.66
CA SER A 157 2.77 -11.88 5.36
C SER A 157 1.33 -11.59 4.90
N VAL A 158 0.50 -11.11 5.82
CA VAL A 158 -0.93 -10.77 5.63
C VAL A 158 -1.16 -9.63 4.62
N ILE A 159 -0.10 -8.99 4.12
CA ILE A 159 -0.15 -7.87 3.17
C ILE A 159 0.80 -8.19 2.01
N ASP A 160 0.26 -8.19 0.78
CA ASP A 160 1.06 -8.19 -0.45
C ASP A 160 1.73 -6.82 -0.64
N GLU A 161 2.97 -6.67 -0.14
CA GLU A 161 3.80 -5.50 -0.43
C GLU A 161 4.18 -5.44 -1.92
N LYS A 162 4.18 -4.23 -2.50
CA LYS A 162 4.63 -4.02 -3.88
C LYS A 162 6.15 -3.83 -3.92
N HIS A 163 6.78 -4.33 -4.98
CA HIS A 163 8.22 -4.17 -5.24
C HIS A 163 8.50 -3.58 -6.64
N GLY A 164 9.74 -3.16 -6.86
CA GLY A 164 10.20 -2.62 -8.15
C GLY A 164 9.31 -1.51 -8.70
N MET A 165 8.97 -1.59 -9.99
CA MET A 165 8.19 -0.54 -10.68
C MET A 165 6.79 -0.32 -10.09
N GLU A 166 6.17 -1.35 -9.52
CA GLU A 166 4.83 -1.22 -8.92
C GLU A 166 4.89 -0.42 -7.62
N ARG A 167 5.98 -0.55 -6.86
CA ARG A 167 6.25 0.30 -5.68
C ARG A 167 6.51 1.75 -6.07
N VAL A 168 7.27 1.99 -7.15
CA VAL A 168 7.47 3.35 -7.70
C VAL A 168 6.12 3.99 -8.07
N LEU A 169 5.25 3.25 -8.75
CA LEU A 169 3.93 3.75 -9.13
C LEU A 169 3.03 3.99 -7.90
N GLU A 170 3.08 3.12 -6.89
CA GLU A 170 2.33 3.29 -5.65
C GLU A 170 2.75 4.56 -4.88
N ALA A 171 4.05 4.81 -4.73
CA ALA A 171 4.54 6.04 -4.12
C ALA A 171 4.05 7.29 -4.90
N LEU A 172 4.07 7.25 -6.23
CA LEU A 172 3.50 8.31 -7.07
C LEU A 172 1.96 8.42 -6.96
N HIS A 173 1.24 7.33 -6.67
CA HIS A 173 -0.21 7.32 -6.38
C HIS A 173 -0.57 7.84 -4.98
N CYS A 174 0.38 7.89 -4.05
CA CYS A 174 0.20 8.47 -2.73
C CYS A 174 0.45 10.00 -2.69
N ASN A 175 1.08 10.58 -3.71
CA ASN A 175 1.43 11.99 -3.74
C ASN A 175 0.22 12.92 -4.00
N MET A 176 0.22 14.11 -3.41
CA MET A 176 -0.85 15.13 -3.54
C MET A 176 -0.60 16.08 -4.72
N TRP A 177 -0.79 15.58 -5.94
CA TRP A 177 -0.56 16.34 -7.18
C TRP A 177 -1.49 17.56 -7.35
N LYS A 178 -0.92 18.71 -7.73
CA LYS A 178 -1.64 19.93 -8.15
C LYS A 178 -2.68 19.67 -9.27
N SER A 179 -2.39 18.74 -10.19
CA SER A 179 -3.29 18.38 -11.31
C SER A 179 -4.37 17.34 -10.96
N MET A 180 -4.53 16.99 -9.68
CA MET A 180 -5.42 15.94 -9.19
C MET A 180 -6.90 16.27 -9.37
N GLU A 181 -7.53 15.67 -10.39
CA GLU A 181 -8.98 15.66 -10.57
C GLU A 181 -9.59 14.48 -9.82
N MET A 182 -10.41 14.77 -8.80
CA MET A 182 -11.16 13.75 -8.07
C MET A 182 -12.11 13.00 -9.00
N ALA A 183 -12.07 11.67 -8.95
CA ALA A 183 -13.08 10.84 -9.58
C ALA A 183 -14.45 11.15 -8.96
N PRO A 184 -15.55 11.14 -9.74
CA PRO A 184 -16.88 11.18 -9.15
C PRO A 184 -17.02 9.99 -8.18
N PRO A 185 -17.75 10.12 -7.07
CA PRO A 185 -18.01 8.99 -6.18
C PRO A 185 -18.72 7.89 -6.99
N SER A 186 -17.94 6.88 -7.38
CA SER A 186 -18.47 5.67 -8.02
C SER A 186 -19.57 5.14 -7.11
N ALA A 187 -20.72 4.78 -7.70
CA ALA A 187 -21.92 4.49 -6.94
C ALA A 187 -21.76 3.22 -6.10
N MET A 188 -21.20 3.38 -4.91
CA MET A 188 -21.41 2.53 -3.75
C MET A 188 -22.92 2.41 -3.57
N LYS A 189 -23.51 1.37 -4.15
CA LYS A 189 -24.90 1.01 -3.90
C LYS A 189 -24.97 0.80 -2.39
N PRO A 190 -25.76 1.58 -1.63
CA PRO A 190 -25.87 1.35 -0.21
C PRO A 190 -26.50 -0.03 -0.02
N THR A 191 -25.73 -0.96 0.54
CA THR A 191 -26.25 -2.25 1.00
C THR A 191 -27.42 -1.96 1.92
N PRO A 192 -28.65 -2.45 1.66
CA PRO A 192 -29.81 -2.03 2.43
C PRO A 192 -29.68 -2.47 3.89
N VAL A 193 -29.37 -1.51 4.77
CA VAL A 193 -29.49 -1.70 6.21
C VAL A 193 -30.98 -1.69 6.53
N GLU A 194 -31.52 -2.84 6.92
CA GLU A 194 -32.91 -2.98 7.36
C GLU A 194 -33.12 -2.29 8.73
N THR A 195 -33.25 -0.96 8.72
CA THR A 195 -33.70 -0.21 9.88
C THR A 195 -35.22 -0.32 10.01
N GLU A 196 -35.67 -1.02 11.04
CA GLU A 196 -37.09 -1.19 11.35
C GLU A 196 -37.83 0.14 11.57
N THR A 197 -39.10 0.17 11.20
CA THR A 197 -39.92 1.38 11.15
C THR A 197 -40.37 1.88 12.53
N ILE A 198 -40.20 3.18 12.79
CA ILE A 198 -41.11 3.93 13.68
C ILE A 198 -41.62 5.16 12.94
N ALA A 199 -42.88 5.13 12.53
CA ALA A 199 -43.52 6.23 11.80
C ALA A 199 -44.21 7.24 12.74
N LYS A 200 -44.13 8.53 12.38
CA LYS A 200 -45.13 9.56 12.73
C LYS A 200 -45.37 10.48 11.53
N THR A 201 -46.54 11.11 11.52
CA THR A 201 -47.24 11.60 10.32
C THR A 201 -47.38 13.13 10.33
N GLU A 202 -48.00 13.66 9.26
CA GLU A 202 -48.49 15.04 9.03
C GLU A 202 -47.50 15.98 8.34
N GLU A 203 -47.90 16.81 7.38
CA GLU A 203 -48.83 16.77 6.23
C GLU A 203 -48.64 18.16 5.56
N GLY A 204 -48.58 18.27 4.22
CA GLY A 204 -48.39 19.58 3.57
C GLY A 204 -48.44 19.56 2.04
N LYS A 205 -49.44 20.24 1.47
CA LYS A 205 -49.63 20.51 0.02
C LYS A 205 -48.83 21.75 -0.43
N GLN A 206 -48.73 22.20 -1.68
CA GLN A 206 -49.39 21.96 -3.01
C GLN A 206 -48.37 22.37 -4.12
N GLU A 207 -48.51 22.31 -5.45
CA GLU A 207 -49.62 22.08 -6.43
C GLU A 207 -49.05 21.36 -7.70
N GLU A 208 -49.13 21.94 -8.91
CA GLU A 208 -48.62 21.42 -10.20
C GLU A 208 -48.20 22.56 -11.17
N THR A 209 -47.41 22.23 -12.22
CA THR A 209 -47.66 22.51 -13.67
C THR A 209 -46.48 21.93 -14.47
N LYS A 210 -46.60 21.10 -15.52
CA LYS A 210 -47.49 20.93 -16.70
C LYS A 210 -47.22 21.86 -17.90
N ASP A 211 -46.31 21.43 -18.78
CA ASP A 211 -46.55 21.04 -20.18
C ASP A 211 -45.22 20.46 -20.73
N LYS A 212 -45.08 19.75 -21.85
CA LYS A 212 -45.85 18.75 -22.62
C LYS A 212 -44.96 18.44 -23.84
N THR A 213 -44.71 17.17 -24.15
CA THR A 213 -44.11 16.69 -25.42
C THR A 213 -45.09 16.89 -26.60
N PRO A 214 -44.66 16.77 -27.88
CA PRO A 214 -44.57 15.47 -28.58
C PRO A 214 -43.24 15.27 -29.39
N GLU A 215 -42.68 14.05 -29.46
CA GLU A 215 -42.71 13.10 -30.62
C GLU A 215 -41.80 13.53 -31.81
N GLU A 216 -41.19 12.67 -32.62
CA GLU A 216 -40.93 11.21 -32.62
C GLU A 216 -39.79 10.91 -33.62
N ASN A 217 -39.09 9.78 -33.48
CA ASN A 217 -38.88 8.80 -34.56
C ASN A 217 -38.09 7.57 -34.09
N GLU A 218 -38.37 6.43 -34.72
CA GLU A 218 -37.71 5.14 -34.48
C GLU A 218 -36.48 4.96 -35.39
N ASP A 219 -35.49 4.19 -34.94
CA ASP A 219 -35.00 3.05 -35.72
C ASP A 219 -34.53 1.92 -34.78
N LYS A 220 -34.52 0.70 -35.30
CA LYS A 220 -34.47 -0.56 -34.54
C LYS A 220 -33.73 -1.62 -35.34
N THR A 221 -32.56 -2.05 -34.86
CA THR A 221 -31.93 -3.30 -35.32
C THR A 221 -31.29 -4.05 -34.15
N THR A 222 -31.55 -5.35 -34.09
CA THR A 222 -31.10 -6.27 -33.04
C THR A 222 -30.26 -7.39 -33.62
N VAL A 223 -29.04 -7.61 -33.11
CA VAL A 223 -28.32 -8.89 -33.19
C VAL A 223 -27.69 -9.18 -31.82
N ALA A 224 -27.41 -10.44 -31.51
CA ALA A 224 -27.27 -10.92 -30.14
C ALA A 224 -25.83 -11.19 -29.68
N LYS A 225 -25.59 -10.87 -28.39
CA LYS A 225 -24.99 -11.72 -27.36
C LYS A 225 -23.68 -12.47 -27.67
N GLU A 226 -22.62 -12.08 -26.95
CA GLU A 226 -21.70 -13.02 -26.29
C GLU A 226 -21.40 -12.53 -24.86
N ASP A 227 -20.96 -13.42 -23.97
CA ASP A 227 -21.28 -13.37 -22.52
C ASP A 227 -20.15 -13.96 -21.65
N LYS A 228 -19.25 -13.10 -21.14
CA LYS A 228 -18.07 -13.38 -20.30
C LYS A 228 -17.57 -12.09 -19.62
N THR A 229 -17.14 -12.03 -18.36
CA THR A 229 -17.24 -12.99 -17.24
C THR A 229 -17.37 -12.19 -15.94
N SER A 230 -18.21 -12.62 -15.00
CA SER A 230 -18.27 -12.09 -13.63
C SER A 230 -17.16 -12.67 -12.75
N VAL A 231 -16.21 -11.86 -12.29
CA VAL A 231 -15.20 -12.26 -11.29
C VAL A 231 -14.96 -11.09 -10.32
N ASN A 232 -15.53 -11.18 -9.11
CA ASN A 232 -15.00 -10.55 -7.89
C ASN A 232 -15.73 -11.03 -6.61
N GLU A 233 -17.02 -11.38 -6.69
CA GLU A 233 -17.85 -11.77 -5.52
C GLU A 233 -17.51 -13.15 -4.93
N GLU A 234 -16.69 -13.96 -5.62
CA GLU A 234 -16.25 -15.28 -5.13
C GLU A 234 -14.98 -15.19 -4.25
N GLN A 235 -14.18 -14.13 -4.40
CA GLN A 235 -12.91 -14.00 -3.68
C GLN A 235 -13.13 -13.68 -2.19
N GLU A 236 -13.92 -12.65 -1.88
CA GLU A 236 -14.22 -12.24 -0.49
C GLU A 236 -14.86 -13.40 0.31
N ARG A 237 -15.67 -14.26 -0.34
CA ARG A 237 -16.24 -15.47 0.29
C ARG A 237 -15.23 -16.59 0.49
N ALA A 238 -14.22 -16.70 -0.37
CA ALA A 238 -13.15 -17.68 -0.20
C ALA A 238 -12.27 -17.32 1.00
N ASP A 239 -12.03 -16.03 1.22
CA ASP A 239 -11.18 -15.54 2.31
C ASP A 239 -11.88 -15.65 3.68
N ASP A 240 -13.17 -15.31 3.79
CA ASP A 240 -14.00 -15.63 4.97
C ASP A 240 -14.00 -17.15 5.28
N SER A 241 -14.14 -17.97 4.24
CA SER A 241 -14.12 -19.44 4.38
C SER A 241 -12.75 -19.96 4.84
N ARG A 242 -11.65 -19.34 4.40
CA ARG A 242 -10.28 -19.67 4.81
C ARG A 242 -10.03 -19.28 6.27
N LEU A 243 -10.49 -18.10 6.70
CA LEU A 243 -10.40 -17.66 8.08
C LEU A 243 -11.19 -18.59 9.03
N GLN A 244 -12.41 -18.97 8.64
CA GLN A 244 -13.22 -19.89 9.44
C GLN A 244 -12.64 -21.31 9.48
N ALA A 245 -12.01 -21.78 8.39
CA ALA A 245 -11.29 -23.06 8.37
C ALA A 245 -10.04 -23.06 9.28
N LEU A 246 -9.30 -21.95 9.35
CA LEU A 246 -8.14 -21.79 10.25
C LEU A 246 -8.57 -21.81 11.73
N LEU A 247 -9.64 -21.08 12.08
CA LEU A 247 -10.21 -21.12 13.43
C LEU A 247 -10.67 -22.54 13.81
N GLN A 248 -11.32 -23.25 12.89
CA GLN A 248 -11.75 -24.63 13.13
C GLN A 248 -10.57 -25.62 13.21
N ALA A 249 -9.44 -25.36 12.55
CA ALA A 249 -8.22 -26.15 12.69
C ALA A 249 -7.60 -26.01 14.10
N LEU A 250 -7.62 -24.80 14.69
CA LEU A 250 -7.19 -24.60 16.07
C LEU A 250 -8.12 -25.30 17.07
N GLU A 251 -9.44 -25.36 16.82
CA GLU A 251 -10.37 -26.13 17.67
C GLU A 251 -10.10 -27.64 17.64
N ILE A 252 -9.58 -28.19 16.53
CA ILE A 252 -9.23 -29.63 16.42
C ILE A 252 -7.96 -29.97 17.23
N ALA A 253 -7.00 -29.03 17.33
CA ALA A 253 -5.79 -29.20 18.13
C ALA A 253 -6.05 -29.30 19.65
N GLY A 254 -7.24 -28.90 20.11
CA GLY A 254 -7.65 -28.95 21.53
C GLY A 254 -8.03 -30.34 22.06
N THR A 255 -7.90 -31.41 21.28
CA THR A 255 -8.21 -32.78 21.73
C THR A 255 -6.97 -33.48 22.31
N PRO A 256 -6.93 -33.82 23.62
CA PRO A 256 -5.79 -34.52 24.20
C PRO A 256 -5.77 -35.98 23.74
N GLY A 257 -4.84 -36.31 22.84
CA GLY A 257 -4.62 -37.65 22.31
C GLY A 257 -3.12 -37.94 22.12
N ASP A 258 -2.66 -39.06 22.68
CA ASP A 258 -1.25 -39.46 22.80
C ASP A 258 -0.35 -39.11 21.61
N ASN A 259 0.67 -38.28 21.87
CA ASN A 259 1.93 -38.28 21.13
C ASN A 259 3.08 -37.82 22.05
N ALA A 260 3.61 -38.76 22.82
CA ALA A 260 4.86 -38.56 23.54
C ALA A 260 6.04 -38.69 22.56
N SER A 261 6.73 -37.59 22.29
CA SER A 261 8.02 -37.57 21.60
C SER A 261 9.04 -36.84 22.47
N GLU A 262 10.03 -37.58 22.98
CA GLU A 262 11.04 -37.08 23.91
C GLU A 262 12.02 -36.12 23.23
N SER A 263 12.21 -34.92 23.80
CA SER A 263 13.37 -34.07 23.55
C SER A 263 13.64 -33.17 24.76
N GLU A 264 14.63 -33.54 25.58
CA GLU A 264 15.13 -32.75 26.69
C GLU A 264 16.02 -31.60 26.17
N ASP A 265 15.69 -30.34 26.51
CA ASP A 265 16.56 -29.39 27.24
C ASP A 265 15.85 -28.01 27.30
N GLY A 266 15.63 -27.48 28.51
CA GLY A 266 14.94 -26.20 28.73
C GLY A 266 14.31 -26.13 30.12
N ASP A 267 15.01 -25.52 31.07
CA ASP A 267 14.67 -25.48 32.50
C ASP A 267 13.68 -24.33 32.80
N ASP A 268 12.41 -24.53 32.44
CA ASP A 268 11.25 -23.70 32.85
C ASP A 268 10.00 -24.60 32.93
N ASP A 269 9.73 -25.16 34.12
CA ASP A 269 8.57 -26.04 34.41
C ASP A 269 7.24 -25.25 34.43
N ILE A 270 6.80 -24.78 33.26
CA ILE A 270 5.44 -24.24 33.05
C ILE A 270 4.45 -25.41 33.22
N ASP A 271 3.70 -25.44 34.33
CA ASP A 271 2.76 -26.53 34.60
C ASP A 271 1.63 -26.55 33.55
N MET A 272 1.78 -27.49 32.61
CA MET A 272 0.83 -27.72 31.52
C MET A 272 -0.59 -28.07 32.03
N SER A 273 -0.74 -28.54 33.28
CA SER A 273 -2.05 -28.75 33.88
C SER A 273 -2.70 -27.42 34.29
N GLU A 274 -1.94 -26.46 34.82
CA GLU A 274 -2.44 -25.11 35.12
C GLU A 274 -2.76 -24.33 33.84
N PHE A 275 -1.89 -24.42 32.82
CA PHE A 275 -2.16 -23.85 31.50
C PHE A 275 -3.43 -24.45 30.84
N SER A 276 -3.64 -25.77 30.98
CA SER A 276 -4.87 -26.43 30.48
C SER A 276 -6.13 -26.01 31.24
N ALA A 277 -6.01 -25.73 32.55
CA ALA A 277 -7.10 -25.18 33.36
C ALA A 277 -7.44 -23.75 32.93
N LEU A 278 -6.43 -22.93 32.63
CA LEU A 278 -6.62 -21.57 32.12
C LEU A 278 -7.31 -21.56 30.76
N ILE A 279 -6.89 -22.41 29.81
CA ILE A 279 -7.57 -22.58 28.51
C ILE A 279 -9.04 -23.04 28.71
N SER A 280 -9.28 -23.94 29.65
CA SER A 280 -10.64 -24.39 30.00
C SER A 280 -11.50 -23.25 30.58
N GLU A 281 -10.91 -22.35 31.36
CA GLU A 281 -11.57 -21.13 31.86
C GLU A 281 -11.88 -20.15 30.71
N VAL A 282 -10.95 -19.96 29.76
CA VAL A 282 -11.17 -19.13 28.56
C VAL A 282 -12.30 -19.67 27.69
N GLN A 283 -12.37 -20.99 27.46
CA GLN A 283 -13.47 -21.62 26.72
C GLN A 283 -14.81 -21.43 27.45
N ASN A 284 -14.84 -21.60 28.77
CA ASN A 284 -16.04 -21.38 29.59
C ASN A 284 -16.51 -19.90 29.56
N VAL A 285 -15.57 -18.94 29.57
CA VAL A 285 -15.86 -17.50 29.41
C VAL A 285 -16.36 -17.19 28.00
N ARG A 286 -15.78 -17.79 26.96
CA ARG A 286 -16.23 -17.64 25.55
C ARG A 286 -17.67 -18.13 25.38
N ASP A 287 -17.96 -19.33 25.88
CA ASP A 287 -19.25 -19.99 25.68
C ASP A 287 -20.37 -19.33 26.50
N GLN A 288 -20.06 -18.79 27.69
CA GLN A 288 -20.98 -17.91 28.44
C GLN A 288 -21.09 -16.51 27.80
N GLY A 289 -20.04 -16.03 27.14
CA GLY A 289 -19.93 -14.68 26.56
C GLY A 289 -20.99 -14.33 25.52
N GLN A 290 -21.62 -15.32 24.87
CA GLN A 290 -22.77 -15.10 23.98
C GLN A 290 -24.01 -14.56 24.72
N SER A 291 -24.08 -14.68 26.05
CA SER A 291 -25.18 -14.20 26.90
C SER A 291 -24.87 -12.92 27.68
N LEU A 292 -23.62 -12.44 27.63
CA LEU A 292 -23.15 -11.31 28.44
C LEU A 292 -23.21 -9.97 27.69
N THR A 293 -23.42 -8.89 28.43
CA THR A 293 -23.35 -7.52 27.88
C THR A 293 -21.91 -7.14 27.55
N ASP A 294 -21.73 -6.19 26.63
CA ASP A 294 -20.41 -5.88 26.07
C ASP A 294 -19.38 -5.41 27.12
N GLU A 295 -19.84 -4.61 28.09
CA GLU A 295 -19.09 -4.20 29.28
C GLU A 295 -18.53 -5.41 30.05
N GLN A 296 -19.38 -6.42 30.29
CA GLN A 296 -19.01 -7.63 31.03
C GLN A 296 -18.08 -8.55 30.22
N ARG A 297 -18.23 -8.59 28.90
CA ARG A 297 -17.28 -9.30 28.02
C ARG A 297 -15.90 -8.67 28.08
N ARG A 298 -15.83 -7.33 28.04
CA ARG A 298 -14.59 -6.55 28.15
C ARG A 298 -13.92 -6.73 29.51
N GLU A 299 -14.68 -6.69 30.60
CA GLU A 299 -14.19 -6.92 31.96
C GLU A 299 -13.60 -8.32 32.14
N ARG A 300 -14.29 -9.37 31.66
CA ARG A 300 -13.79 -10.75 31.71
C ARG A 300 -12.59 -11.00 30.78
N ALA A 301 -12.55 -10.38 29.61
CA ALA A 301 -11.39 -10.45 28.73
C ALA A 301 -10.14 -9.81 29.38
N ALA A 302 -10.32 -8.70 30.10
CA ALA A 302 -9.24 -8.08 30.88
C ALA A 302 -8.78 -8.96 32.05
N GLU A 303 -9.70 -9.60 32.78
CA GLU A 303 -9.36 -10.55 33.85
C GLU A 303 -8.51 -11.73 33.32
N VAL A 304 -8.91 -12.32 32.19
CA VAL A 304 -8.17 -13.39 31.50
C VAL A 304 -6.79 -12.90 31.05
N ALA A 305 -6.71 -11.71 30.43
CA ALA A 305 -5.44 -11.17 29.95
C ALA A 305 -4.45 -10.89 31.08
N MET A 306 -4.92 -10.37 32.23
CA MET A 306 -4.06 -10.15 33.40
C MET A 306 -3.53 -11.47 34.00
N LYS A 307 -4.37 -12.51 34.09
CA LYS A 307 -3.93 -13.85 34.52
C LYS A 307 -2.87 -14.43 33.58
N LEU A 308 -3.10 -14.33 32.27
CA LEU A 308 -2.18 -14.81 31.24
C LEU A 308 -0.83 -14.07 31.29
N TRP A 309 -0.85 -12.76 31.54
CA TRP A 309 0.35 -11.92 31.55
C TRP A 309 1.25 -12.17 32.78
N SER A 310 0.65 -12.33 33.97
CA SER A 310 1.37 -12.76 35.19
C SER A 310 1.93 -14.18 35.03
N PHE A 311 1.15 -15.12 34.46
CA PHE A 311 1.61 -16.49 34.18
C PHE A 311 2.76 -16.57 33.15
N LEU A 312 2.91 -15.58 32.26
CA LEU A 312 4.06 -15.48 31.35
C LEU A 312 5.32 -14.84 31.97
N GLY A 313 5.36 -14.62 33.29
CA GLY A 313 6.57 -14.19 34.00
C GLY A 313 6.88 -12.69 33.89
N ALA A 314 5.86 -11.83 33.83
CA ALA A 314 6.02 -10.37 33.72
C ALA A 314 6.12 -9.65 35.09
N GLU A 315 6.88 -10.23 36.04
CA GLU A 315 7.15 -9.74 37.41
C GLU A 315 8.64 -10.08 37.72
N ASP A 316 9.56 -9.20 38.14
CA ASP A 316 9.54 -7.76 38.43
C ASP A 316 10.90 -7.15 37.98
N ASP A 317 10.92 -5.85 37.62
CA ASP A 317 12.19 -5.08 37.48
C ASP A 317 12.06 -3.64 38.04
N GLU A 318 11.25 -3.46 39.10
CA GLU A 318 11.10 -2.21 39.87
C GLU A 318 11.62 -2.32 41.33
N ASP A 319 12.91 -2.66 41.55
CA ASP A 319 13.60 -2.14 42.76
C ASP A 319 15.15 -2.16 42.69
N SER A 320 15.78 -0.99 42.51
CA SER A 320 17.22 -0.80 42.82
C SER A 320 17.62 0.66 43.10
N ALA A 321 16.87 1.37 43.95
CA ALA A 321 17.31 2.67 44.46
C ALA A 321 18.53 2.51 45.40
N SER A 322 19.72 2.95 44.97
CA SER A 322 20.86 3.14 45.89
C SER A 322 21.77 4.32 45.51
N ASP A 323 21.73 5.37 46.33
CA ASP A 323 22.83 6.34 46.46
C ASP A 323 24.08 5.63 46.97
N THR A 324 25.26 5.83 46.36
CA THR A 324 26.53 5.67 47.10
C THR A 324 27.69 6.52 46.55
N ASN A 325 27.81 7.74 47.12
CA ASN A 325 29.05 8.44 47.47
C ASN A 325 30.12 8.67 46.38
#